data_AF-A0A0Q6DBN1-F1
#
_entry.id   AF-A0A0Q6DBN1-F1
#
_cell.length_a   1.000
_cell.length_b   1.000
_cell.length_c   1.000
_cell.angle_alpha   90.00
_cell.angle_beta   90.00
_cell.angle_gamma   90.00
#
_symmetry.space_group_name_H-M   'P 1'
#
loop_
_entity.id
_entity.type
_entity.pdbx_description
1 polymer ?
#
loop_
_entity_poly.entity_id
_entity_poly.type
_entity_poly.pdbx_seq_one_letter_code
_entity_poly.pdbx_strand_id
1 'polypeptide(L)'
;MIAVAAVLESRRDAIALRRYVRERAAGRRATEWVAYDDSLGAWLAADEVTATTSGRDWRRVRQPGEPWCAVLGRDLSIAADDELQATFATIEPGDLSAWRCLHIAADRSPSGCLAEWRARGRRLLAAVSSEPVEAGGTLAGRFAARGTGKRSLAAV
;
A
#
# COMPACT_ATOMS: atom_id res chain seq x y z
N MET A 1 15.63 28.50 -3.92
CA MET A 1 14.94 28.08 -5.16
C MET A 1 14.41 26.67 -4.95
N ILE A 2 13.12 26.51 -4.64
CA ILE A 2 12.48 25.19 -4.75
C ILE A 2 12.44 24.89 -6.24
N ALA A 3 13.21 23.88 -6.67
CA ALA A 3 13.36 23.55 -8.07
C ALA A 3 11.99 23.21 -8.68
N VAL A 4 11.67 23.78 -9.84
CA VAL A 4 10.41 23.56 -10.58
C VAL A 4 10.09 22.06 -10.72
N ALA A 5 11.12 21.21 -10.83
CA ALA A 5 11.00 19.76 -10.84
C ALA A 5 10.29 19.20 -9.60
N ALA A 6 10.64 19.66 -8.39
CA ALA A 6 10.02 19.20 -7.14
C ALA A 6 8.54 19.60 -7.04
N VAL A 7 8.19 20.77 -7.58
CA VAL A 7 6.79 21.23 -7.63
C VAL A 7 5.98 20.36 -8.61
N LEU A 8 6.56 20.02 -9.77
CA LEU A 8 5.91 19.17 -10.76
C LEU A 8 5.76 17.73 -10.28
N GLU A 9 6.76 17.19 -9.60
CA GLU A 9 6.73 15.87 -8.96
C GLU A 9 5.65 15.82 -7.87
N SER A 10 5.61 16.81 -6.98
CA SER A 10 4.56 16.92 -5.96
C SER A 10 3.16 17.02 -6.57
N ARG A 11 2.99 17.71 -7.70
CA ARG A 11 1.71 17.76 -8.41
C ARG A 11 1.33 16.40 -9.02
N ARG A 12 2.29 15.66 -9.57
CA ARG A 12 2.05 14.31 -10.10
C ARG A 12 1.67 13.35 -8.98
N ASP A 13 2.37 13.39 -7.86
CA ASP A 13 2.06 12.59 -6.67
C ASP A 13 0.66 12.92 -6.13
N ALA A 14 0.28 14.19 -6.09
CA ALA A 14 -1.06 14.60 -5.65
C ALA A 14 -2.16 14.05 -6.57
N ILE A 15 -1.93 14.01 -7.89
CA ILE A 15 -2.86 13.40 -8.85
C ILE A 15 -2.90 11.89 -8.68
N ALA A 16 -1.74 11.24 -8.53
CA ALA A 16 -1.63 9.80 -8.30
C ALA A 16 -2.32 9.39 -7.00
N LEU A 17 -2.16 10.18 -5.93
CA LEU A 17 -2.82 10.01 -4.64
C LEU A 17 -4.34 10.03 -4.79
N ARG A 18 -4.87 11.08 -5.42
CA ARG A 18 -6.31 11.21 -5.68
C ARG A 18 -6.84 10.00 -6.45
N ARG A 19 -6.12 9.54 -7.48
CA ARG A 19 -6.49 8.35 -8.25
C ARG A 19 -6.45 7.09 -7.38
N TYR A 20 -5.38 6.91 -6.60
CA TYR A 20 -5.21 5.76 -5.71
C TYR A 20 -6.38 5.62 -4.72
N VAL A 21 -6.69 6.69 -3.98
CA VAL A 21 -7.77 6.65 -2.99
C VAL A 21 -9.15 6.50 -3.64
N ARG A 22 -9.36 7.09 -4.82
CA ARG A 22 -10.60 6.92 -5.59
C ARG A 22 -10.82 5.46 -5.98
N GLU A 23 -9.80 4.81 -6.53
CA GLU A 23 -9.90 3.40 -6.93
C GLU A 23 -10.07 2.47 -5.72
N ARG A 24 -9.35 2.73 -4.62
CA ARG A 24 -9.54 2.01 -3.34
C ARG A 24 -10.94 2.18 -2.78
N ALA A 25 -11.48 3.40 -2.77
CA ALA A 25 -12.85 3.70 -2.32
C ALA A 25 -13.92 3.01 -3.17
N ALA A 26 -13.62 2.76 -4.45
CA ALA A 26 -14.46 2.02 -5.36
C ALA A 26 -14.27 0.50 -5.28
N GLY A 27 -13.31 0.01 -4.48
CA GLY A 27 -12.93 -1.41 -4.43
C GLY A 27 -12.30 -1.91 -5.74
N ARG A 28 -11.87 -1.02 -6.63
CA ARG A 28 -11.29 -1.37 -7.93
C ARG A 28 -9.79 -1.62 -7.80
N ARG A 29 -9.33 -2.64 -8.53
CA ARG A 29 -7.92 -2.99 -8.66
C ARG A 29 -7.49 -2.81 -10.11
N ALA A 30 -6.21 -2.49 -10.31
CA ALA A 30 -5.64 -2.48 -11.65
C ALA A 30 -5.67 -3.90 -12.22
N THR A 31 -6.22 -4.02 -13.42
CA THR A 31 -6.40 -5.32 -14.05
C THR A 31 -5.09 -5.83 -14.62
N GLU A 32 -4.82 -7.11 -14.37
CA GLU A 32 -3.63 -7.79 -14.85
C GLU A 32 -3.79 -8.31 -16.28
N TRP A 33 -5.01 -8.66 -16.68
CA TRP A 33 -5.34 -9.25 -17.97
C TRP A 33 -6.34 -8.39 -18.73
N VAL A 34 -6.17 -8.30 -20.05
CA VAL A 34 -7.15 -7.67 -20.91
C VAL A 34 -7.50 -8.57 -22.07
N ALA A 35 -8.76 -8.54 -22.46
CA ALA A 35 -9.28 -9.21 -23.64
C ALA A 35 -9.81 -8.17 -24.63
N TYR A 36 -9.57 -8.38 -25.92
CA TYR A 36 -10.09 -7.51 -26.97
C TYR A 36 -11.56 -7.82 -27.20
N ASP A 37 -12.39 -6.77 -27.26
CA ASP A 37 -13.80 -6.86 -27.61
C ASP A 37 -14.01 -6.27 -29.00
N ASP A 38 -14.34 -7.15 -29.97
CA ASP A 38 -14.51 -6.77 -31.37
C ASP A 38 -15.71 -5.84 -31.60
N SER A 39 -16.74 -5.94 -30.77
CA SER A 39 -17.94 -5.10 -30.90
C SER A 39 -17.66 -3.65 -30.53
N LEU A 40 -16.73 -3.42 -29.60
CA LEU A 40 -16.30 -2.11 -29.14
C LEU A 40 -15.00 -1.64 -29.80
N GLY A 41 -14.29 -2.54 -30.48
CA GLY A 41 -12.96 -2.29 -31.03
C GLY A 41 -11.91 -1.95 -29.95
N ALA A 42 -12.05 -2.48 -28.74
CA ALA A 42 -11.31 -2.02 -27.57
C ALA A 42 -10.81 -3.16 -26.66
N TRP A 43 -9.72 -2.90 -25.91
CA TRP A 43 -9.22 -3.80 -24.86
C TRP A 43 -9.98 -3.56 -23.56
N LEU A 44 -10.61 -4.60 -23.03
CA LEU A 44 -11.36 -4.57 -21.78
C LEU A 44 -10.64 -5.32 -20.67
N ALA A 45 -10.82 -4.85 -19.44
CA ALA A 45 -10.36 -5.55 -18.24
C ALA A 45 -10.99 -6.94 -18.15
N ALA A 46 -10.16 -7.95 -17.89
CA ALA A 46 -10.57 -9.32 -17.68
C ALA A 46 -9.78 -9.94 -16.51
N ASP A 47 -10.31 -11.01 -15.92
CA ASP A 47 -9.49 -11.91 -15.13
C ASP A 47 -8.75 -12.91 -16.04
N GLU A 48 -7.82 -13.68 -15.47
CA GLU A 48 -7.00 -14.64 -16.21
C GLU A 48 -7.83 -15.68 -16.95
N VAL A 49 -8.85 -16.22 -16.28
CA VAL A 49 -9.71 -17.28 -16.84
C VAL A 49 -10.48 -16.73 -18.02
N THR A 50 -11.18 -15.60 -17.84
CA THR A 50 -11.96 -14.95 -18.90
C THR A 50 -11.07 -14.58 -20.09
N ALA A 51 -9.88 -14.02 -19.83
CA ALA A 51 -8.96 -13.66 -20.90
C ALA A 51 -8.51 -14.89 -21.70
N THR A 52 -8.06 -15.95 -21.02
CA THR A 52 -7.42 -17.11 -21.67
C THR A 52 -8.41 -18.11 -22.27
N THR A 53 -9.66 -18.17 -21.80
CA THR A 53 -10.66 -19.14 -22.28
C THR A 53 -11.74 -18.55 -23.17
N SER A 54 -11.81 -17.22 -23.33
CA SER A 54 -12.87 -16.56 -24.12
C SER A 54 -12.79 -16.78 -25.63
N GLY A 55 -11.67 -17.31 -26.14
CA GLY A 55 -11.40 -17.42 -27.58
C GLY A 55 -11.15 -16.07 -28.26
N ARG A 56 -11.09 -14.98 -27.49
CA ARG A 56 -10.76 -13.63 -27.96
C ARG A 56 -9.26 -13.39 -27.86
N ASP A 57 -8.76 -12.41 -28.61
CA ASP A 57 -7.39 -11.94 -28.42
C ASP A 57 -7.22 -11.39 -27.01
N TRP A 58 -6.18 -11.85 -26.33
CA TRP A 58 -5.90 -11.46 -24.95
C TRP A 58 -4.43 -11.10 -24.77
N ARG A 59 -4.15 -10.32 -23.73
CA ARG A 59 -2.77 -10.07 -23.28
C ARG A 59 -2.73 -9.80 -21.78
N ARG A 60 -1.61 -10.18 -21.16
CA ARG A 60 -1.26 -9.77 -19.81
C ARG A 60 -0.65 -8.37 -19.86
N VAL A 61 -1.24 -7.41 -19.13
CA VAL A 61 -0.76 -6.02 -19.05
C VAL A 61 0.44 -5.89 -18.11
N ARG A 62 0.50 -6.77 -17.11
CA ARG A 62 1.65 -6.90 -16.22
C ARG A 62 2.73 -7.74 -16.90
N GLN A 63 3.94 -7.21 -16.99
CA GLN A 63 5.11 -8.00 -17.38
C GLN A 63 5.69 -8.71 -16.15
N PRO A 64 5.95 -10.03 -16.21
CA PRO A 64 6.63 -10.75 -15.14
C PRO A 64 7.96 -10.08 -14.78
N GLY A 65 8.27 -10.01 -13.48
CA GLY A 65 9.52 -9.42 -12.98
C GLY A 65 9.53 -7.90 -12.86
N GLU A 66 8.58 -7.19 -13.49
CA GLU A 66 8.50 -5.73 -13.33
C GLU A 66 7.59 -5.34 -12.14
N PRO A 67 7.93 -4.24 -11.45
CA PRO A 67 7.15 -3.79 -10.30
C PRO A 67 5.74 -3.32 -10.71
N TRP A 68 4.76 -3.61 -9.85
CA TRP A 68 3.34 -3.42 -10.14
C TRP A 68 2.55 -3.02 -8.89
N CYS A 69 1.77 -1.95 -8.98
CA CYS A 69 0.81 -1.54 -7.97
C CYS A 69 -0.54 -2.21 -8.24
N ALA A 70 -1.09 -2.92 -7.26
CA ALA A 70 -2.39 -3.58 -7.38
C ALA A 70 -3.58 -2.61 -7.63
N VAL A 71 -3.39 -1.31 -7.43
CA VAL A 71 -4.44 -0.28 -7.56
C VAL A 71 -4.22 0.57 -8.81
N LEU A 72 -2.99 1.04 -9.02
CA LEU A 72 -2.64 1.97 -10.11
C LEU A 72 -1.90 1.32 -11.28
N GLY A 73 -1.61 0.02 -11.21
CA GLY A 73 -0.90 -0.72 -12.25
C GLY A 73 0.57 -0.34 -12.29
N ARG A 74 1.02 0.23 -13.41
CA ARG A 74 2.43 0.62 -13.63
C ARG A 74 2.89 1.85 -12.88
N ASP A 75 1.95 2.63 -12.37
CA ASP A 75 2.28 3.80 -11.56
C ASP A 75 2.51 3.36 -10.12
N LEU A 76 3.77 3.43 -9.72
CA LEU A 76 4.25 2.97 -8.42
C LEU A 76 4.49 4.10 -7.44
N SER A 77 4.28 5.35 -7.84
CA SER A 77 4.58 6.54 -7.02
C SER A 77 4.03 6.42 -5.60
N ILE A 78 2.75 6.01 -5.47
CA ILE A 78 2.10 5.81 -4.19
C ILE A 78 2.58 4.53 -3.49
N ALA A 79 2.82 3.46 -4.24
CA ALA A 79 3.23 2.17 -3.67
C ALA A 79 4.68 2.19 -3.14
N ALA A 80 5.54 3.02 -3.70
CA ALA A 80 6.93 3.21 -3.32
C ALA A 80 7.11 4.29 -2.23
N ASP A 81 6.04 4.99 -1.85
CA ASP A 81 6.07 6.02 -0.81
C ASP A 81 5.79 5.40 0.56
N ASP A 82 6.86 5.04 1.26
CA ASP A 82 6.77 4.35 2.56
C ASP A 82 5.97 5.15 3.60
N GLU A 83 6.05 6.47 3.57
CA GLU A 83 5.33 7.33 4.50
C GLU A 83 3.81 7.28 4.23
N LEU A 84 3.40 7.38 2.96
CA LEU A 84 2.00 7.18 2.60
C LEU A 84 1.53 5.77 2.89
N GLN A 85 2.33 4.76 2.58
CA GLN A 85 1.98 3.36 2.85
C GLN A 85 1.80 3.11 4.35
N ALA A 86 2.64 3.71 5.21
CA ALA A 86 2.49 3.64 6.67
C ALA A 86 1.16 4.26 7.13
N THR A 87 0.74 5.39 6.57
CA THR A 87 -0.58 5.97 6.87
C THR A 87 -1.72 5.06 6.37
N PHE A 88 -1.60 4.48 5.19
CA PHE A 88 -2.63 3.58 4.66
C PHE A 88 -2.70 2.23 5.38
N ALA A 89 -1.59 1.76 5.96
CA ALA A 89 -1.56 0.54 6.76
C ALA A 89 -2.45 0.61 8.00
N THR A 90 -2.81 1.82 8.47
CA THR A 90 -3.77 1.99 9.57
C THR A 90 -5.23 1.86 9.14
N ILE A 91 -5.49 1.51 7.87
CA ILE A 91 -6.84 1.35 7.30
C ILE A 91 -6.97 -0.08 6.81
N GLU A 92 -8.02 -0.78 7.24
CA GLU A 92 -8.27 -2.12 6.75
C GLU A 92 -8.47 -2.11 5.22
N PRO A 93 -7.88 -3.07 4.47
CA PRO A 93 -8.01 -3.09 3.02
C PRO A 93 -9.45 -3.16 2.51
N GLY A 94 -10.36 -3.74 3.29
CA GLY A 94 -11.79 -3.88 2.97
C GLY A 94 -12.68 -2.74 3.48
N ASP A 95 -12.14 -1.78 4.25
CA ASP A 95 -12.94 -0.68 4.80
C ASP A 95 -13.19 0.41 3.74
N LEU A 96 -14.13 0.13 2.84
CA LEU A 96 -14.51 1.04 1.77
C LEU A 96 -15.04 2.38 2.31
N SER A 97 -15.59 2.42 3.52
CA SER A 97 -16.09 3.66 4.14
C SER A 97 -14.93 4.60 4.47
N ALA A 98 -13.90 4.09 5.16
CA ALA A 98 -12.69 4.86 5.44
C ALA A 98 -12.00 5.34 4.15
N TRP A 99 -11.90 4.48 3.14
CA TRP A 99 -11.35 4.87 1.84
C TRP A 99 -12.17 5.97 1.15
N ARG A 100 -13.51 5.94 1.25
CA ARG A 100 -14.38 7.02 0.72
C ARG A 100 -14.15 8.34 1.45
N CYS A 101 -13.99 8.34 2.77
CA CYS A 101 -13.65 9.54 3.53
C CYS A 101 -12.31 10.14 3.06
N LEU A 102 -11.29 9.30 2.87
CA LEU A 102 -10.01 9.75 2.30
C LEU A 102 -10.15 10.29 0.90
N HIS A 103 -10.95 9.64 0.05
CA HIS A 103 -11.20 10.12 -1.31
C HIS A 103 -11.83 11.52 -1.29
N ILE A 104 -12.86 11.75 -0.48
CA ILE A 104 -13.51 13.07 -0.36
C ILE A 104 -12.48 14.14 0.07
N ALA A 105 -11.61 13.83 1.03
CA ALA A 105 -10.56 14.75 1.46
C ALA A 105 -9.56 15.06 0.33
N ALA A 106 -9.03 14.02 -0.33
CA ALA A 106 -8.07 14.16 -1.42
C ALA A 106 -8.67 14.80 -2.68
N ASP A 107 -9.98 14.67 -2.90
CA ASP A 107 -10.67 15.33 -4.01
C ASP A 107 -10.69 16.85 -3.83
N ARG A 108 -10.90 17.32 -2.59
CA ARG A 108 -10.93 18.73 -2.22
C ARG A 108 -9.54 19.37 -2.17
N SER A 109 -8.55 18.67 -1.60
CA SER A 109 -7.20 19.19 -1.42
C SER A 109 -6.14 18.09 -1.53
N PRO A 110 -5.81 17.64 -2.75
CA PRO A 110 -4.91 16.50 -2.94
C PRO A 110 -3.48 16.78 -2.45
N SER A 111 -2.94 17.97 -2.73
CA SER A 111 -1.59 18.34 -2.28
C SER A 111 -1.51 18.52 -0.75
N GLY A 112 -2.57 19.06 -0.13
CA GLY A 112 -2.65 19.19 1.33
C GLY A 112 -2.68 17.82 2.00
N CYS A 113 -3.55 16.93 1.51
CA CYS A 113 -3.64 15.54 1.98
C CYS A 113 -2.30 14.81 1.80
N LEU A 114 -1.64 14.97 0.65
CA LEU A 114 -0.33 14.36 0.39
C LEU A 114 0.69 14.74 1.47
N ALA A 115 0.83 16.04 1.75
CA ALA A 115 1.78 16.53 2.76
C ALA A 115 1.41 16.08 4.17
N GLU A 116 0.12 16.16 4.53
CA GLU A 116 -0.40 15.75 5.83
C GLU A 116 -0.20 14.26 6.09
N TRP A 117 -0.58 13.41 5.13
CA TRP A 117 -0.53 11.96 5.27
C TRP A 117 0.90 11.44 5.23
N ARG A 118 1.80 12.05 4.45
CA ARG A 118 3.25 11.80 4.57
C ARG A 118 3.78 12.16 5.95
N ALA A 119 3.42 13.33 6.48
CA ALA A 119 3.83 13.74 7.82
C ALA A 119 3.32 12.80 8.92
N ARG A 120 2.07 12.32 8.80
CA ARG A 120 1.52 11.29 9.68
C ARG A 120 2.29 9.98 9.56
N GLY A 121 2.57 9.54 8.33
CA GLY A 121 3.35 8.35 8.02
C GLY A 121 4.73 8.35 8.66
N ARG A 122 5.47 9.46 8.51
CA ARG A 122 6.76 9.66 9.19
C ARG A 122 6.67 9.48 10.70
N ARG A 123 5.63 10.00 11.34
CA ARG A 123 5.42 9.83 12.78
C ARG A 123 5.15 8.38 13.16
N LEU A 124 4.37 7.66 12.35
CA LEU A 124 4.09 6.23 12.55
C LEU A 124 5.37 5.40 12.41
N LEU A 125 6.12 5.61 11.33
CA LEU A 125 7.40 4.93 11.11
C LEU A 125 8.40 5.22 12.22
N ALA A 126 8.51 6.48 12.65
CA ALA A 126 9.38 6.88 13.76
C ALA A 126 8.98 6.17 15.06
N ALA A 127 7.67 6.13 15.38
CA ALA A 127 7.18 5.45 16.58
C ALA A 127 7.54 3.96 16.59
N VAL A 128 7.30 3.25 15.49
CA VAL A 128 7.65 1.82 15.35
C VAL A 128 9.16 1.61 15.42
N SER A 129 9.96 2.48 14.81
CA SER A 129 11.43 2.37 14.85
C SER A 129 12.02 2.66 16.24
N SER A 130 11.30 3.42 17.07
CA SER A 130 11.69 3.79 18.42
C SER A 130 11.21 2.81 19.48
N GLU A 131 10.39 1.81 19.11
CA GLU A 131 10.09 0.71 20.01
C GLU A 131 11.41 0.01 20.36
N PRO A 132 11.79 -0.07 21.64
CA PRO A 132 12.87 -0.94 22.02
C PRO A 132 12.46 -2.34 21.60
N VAL A 133 13.26 -2.99 20.75
CA VAL A 133 13.22 -4.44 20.58
C VAL A 133 13.10 -5.02 21.97
N GLU A 134 11.94 -5.61 22.29
CA GLU A 134 11.72 -6.25 23.58
C GLU A 134 12.95 -7.10 23.86
N ALA A 135 13.60 -6.77 24.97
CA ALA A 135 14.92 -7.21 25.30
C ALA A 135 15.12 -8.69 24.93
N GLY A 136 15.85 -8.88 23.83
CA GLY A 136 16.68 -10.06 23.60
C GLY A 136 17.77 -10.10 24.66
N GLY A 137 17.37 -10.13 25.93
CA GLY A 137 18.19 -10.69 26.98
C GLY A 137 18.46 -12.13 26.56
N THR A 138 19.73 -12.49 26.49
CA THR A 138 20.15 -13.89 26.39
C THR A 138 19.29 -14.73 27.33
N LEU A 139 18.99 -15.98 26.99
CA LEU A 139 18.28 -16.92 27.88
C LEU A 139 18.83 -16.87 29.32
N ALA A 140 20.12 -16.56 29.48
CA ALA A 140 20.78 -16.31 30.76
C ALA A 140 20.19 -15.15 31.58
N GLY A 141 19.78 -14.04 30.97
CA GLY A 141 19.14 -12.90 31.64
C GLY A 141 17.78 -13.24 32.26
N ARG A 142 17.01 -14.17 31.65
CA ARG A 142 15.73 -14.64 32.20
C ARG A 142 15.89 -15.51 33.46
N PHE A 143 17.07 -16.09 33.67
CA PHE A 143 17.43 -16.89 34.84
C PHE A 143 18.27 -16.14 35.89
N ALA A 144 18.61 -14.87 35.64
CA ALA A 144 19.36 -14.04 36.58
C ALA A 144 18.51 -13.51 37.75
N ALA A 145 17.17 -13.62 37.65
CA ALA A 145 16.29 -13.33 38.77
C ALA A 145 16.46 -14.38 39.87
N ARG A 146 16.72 -13.93 41.10
CA ARG A 146 16.91 -14.79 42.27
C ARG A 146 15.61 -15.58 42.52
N GLY A 147 15.59 -16.86 42.15
CA GLY A 147 14.47 -17.78 42.40
C GLY A 147 13.91 -18.53 41.17
N THR A 148 14.35 -18.24 39.95
CA THR A 148 13.78 -18.86 38.72
C THR A 148 14.66 -19.91 38.05
N GLY A 149 15.72 -20.39 38.71
CA GLY A 149 16.62 -21.42 38.15
C GLY A 149 15.93 -22.79 37.95
N LYS A 150 16.48 -23.62 37.04
CA LYS A 150 16.02 -24.97 36.60
C LYS A 150 15.52 -25.96 37.68
N ARG A 151 15.68 -25.67 38.97
CA ARG A 151 15.12 -26.46 40.07
C ARG A 151 13.63 -26.18 40.33
N SER A 152 13.04 -25.12 39.78
CA SER A 152 11.60 -24.84 39.90
C SER A 152 10.70 -25.73 39.02
N LEU A 153 11.28 -26.56 38.14
CA LEU A 153 10.54 -27.53 37.31
C LEU A 153 10.47 -28.94 37.91
N ALA A 154 10.93 -29.14 39.15
CA ALA A 154 11.02 -30.45 39.79
C ALA A 154 10.28 -30.55 41.14
N ALA A 155 9.19 -29.82 41.33
CA ALA A 155 8.24 -30.06 42.41
C ALA A 155 6.89 -29.40 42.15
N VAL A 156 5.85 -30.23 41.99
CA VAL A 156 4.41 -29.99 42.22
C VAL A 156 3.68 -29.06 41.26
#